data_AF-A0A6G2D5Z7-F1
#
_entry.id   AF-A0A6G2D5Z7-F1
#
_cell.length_a   1.000
_cell.length_b   1.000
_cell.length_c   1.000
_cell.angle_alpha   90.00
_cell.angle_beta   90.00
_cell.angle_gamma   90.00
#
_symmetry.space_group_name_H-M   'P 1'
#
loop_
_entity.id
_entity.type
_entity.pdbx_description
1 polymer ?
#
loop_
_entity_poly.entity_id
_entity_poly.type
_entity_poly.pdbx_seq_one_letter_code
_entity_poly.pdbx_strand_id
1 'polypeptide(L)'
;IESGGVVGSMKHHGSVEDSVSMMKVPNGEIFYGSSDIDYDDGYWTGDNVRRNYVVIGVSDGHSSYQRSKDKNRIRPISEEEAKSKIEATGITADKYEINEP
;
A
#
# COMPACT_ATOMS: atom_id res chain seq x y z
N ILE A 1 -12.61 -0.10 -13.41
CA ILE A 1 -11.22 0.40 -13.30
C ILE A 1 -10.68 -0.17 -12.01
N GLU A 2 -9.53 -0.84 -12.04
CA GLU A 2 -8.83 -1.34 -10.86
C GLU A 2 -7.75 -0.32 -10.48
N SER A 3 -8.02 0.45 -9.43
CA SER A 3 -7.15 1.56 -9.01
C SER A 3 -6.96 1.51 -7.51
N GLY A 4 -5.70 1.51 -7.07
CA GLY A 4 -5.32 1.42 -5.66
C GLY A 4 -4.19 2.40 -5.35
N GLY A 5 -4.09 2.80 -4.08
CA GLY A 5 -3.04 3.71 -3.61
C GLY A 5 -1.63 3.20 -3.79
N VAL A 6 -1.44 1.89 -3.93
CA VAL A 6 -0.13 1.29 -4.24
C VAL A 6 -0.19 0.45 -5.51
N VAL A 7 -1.23 -0.36 -5.69
CA VAL A 7 -1.32 -1.28 -6.83
C VAL A 7 -2.75 -1.49 -7.30
N GLY A 8 -2.92 -1.61 -8.61
CA GLY A 8 -4.17 -1.98 -9.27
C GLY A 8 -4.45 -3.47 -9.14
N SER A 9 -3.68 -4.34 -9.82
CA SER A 9 -3.79 -5.81 -9.75
C SER A 9 -2.40 -6.46 -9.82
N MET A 10 -2.24 -7.60 -9.17
CA MET A 10 -1.01 -8.43 -9.17
C MET A 10 -1.26 -9.87 -9.64
N LYS A 11 -2.47 -10.16 -10.14
CA LYS A 11 -3.03 -11.49 -10.39
C LYS A 11 -1.98 -12.56 -10.74
N HIS A 12 -1.86 -13.56 -9.87
CA HIS A 12 -1.00 -14.76 -9.96
C HIS A 12 0.53 -14.58 -9.82
N HIS A 13 1.11 -13.38 -9.97
CA HIS A 13 2.59 -13.25 -10.05
C HIS A 13 3.19 -12.02 -9.35
N GLY A 14 2.54 -11.44 -8.35
CA GLY A 14 3.08 -10.30 -7.59
C GLY A 14 2.92 -10.40 -6.08
N SER A 15 3.77 -9.66 -5.38
CA SER A 15 3.74 -9.48 -3.93
C SER A 15 4.02 -8.04 -3.57
N VAL A 16 3.38 -7.54 -2.52
CA VAL A 16 3.66 -6.23 -1.94
C VAL A 16 3.76 -6.37 -0.44
N GLU A 17 4.94 -6.05 0.08
CA GLU A 17 5.23 -6.15 1.50
C GLU A 17 5.99 -4.92 2.00
N ASP A 18 5.80 -4.60 3.29
CA ASP A 18 6.54 -3.56 4.01
C ASP A 18 6.48 -2.17 3.36
N SER A 19 5.35 -1.84 2.70
CA SER A 19 5.15 -0.56 2.02
C SER A 19 4.35 0.44 2.86
N VAL A 20 4.59 1.73 2.64
CA VAL A 20 3.84 2.84 3.25
C VAL A 20 3.17 3.65 2.13
N SER A 21 1.85 3.67 2.11
CA SER A 21 1.05 4.49 1.21
C SER A 21 0.64 5.80 1.89
N MET A 22 0.85 6.91 1.18
CA MET A 22 0.41 8.26 1.55
C MET A 22 -0.48 8.88 0.44
N MET A 23 -1.06 8.05 -0.43
CA MET A 23 -1.79 8.52 -1.61
C MET A 23 -3.28 8.78 -1.34
N LYS A 24 -3.83 9.78 -2.02
CA LYS A 24 -5.28 10.04 -2.08
C LYS A 24 -5.84 9.51 -3.39
N VAL A 25 -6.72 8.52 -3.31
CA VAL A 25 -7.34 7.82 -4.43
C VAL A 25 -8.85 7.99 -4.37
N PRO A 26 -9.39 9.14 -4.82
CA PRO A 26 -10.79 9.50 -4.60
C PRO A 26 -11.79 8.52 -5.24
N ASN A 27 -11.42 7.89 -6.35
CA ASN A 27 -12.27 6.94 -7.10
C ASN A 27 -11.68 5.52 -7.12
N GLY A 28 -10.95 5.13 -6.08
CA GLY A 28 -10.32 3.83 -5.98
C GLY A 28 -10.07 3.42 -4.54
N GLU A 29 -9.30 2.35 -4.37
CA GLU A 29 -9.01 1.80 -3.06
C GLU A 29 -7.78 2.49 -2.44
N ILE A 30 -7.81 2.64 -1.11
CA ILE A 30 -6.77 3.33 -0.32
C ILE A 30 -5.39 2.67 -0.46
N PHE A 31 -5.35 1.40 -0.86
CA PHE A 31 -4.12 0.64 -1.03
C PHE A 31 -4.17 -0.32 -2.22
N TYR A 32 -5.01 -1.35 -2.16
CA TYR A 32 -5.08 -2.41 -3.17
C TYR A 32 -6.35 -2.30 -4.03
N GLY A 33 -6.20 -2.09 -5.34
CA GLY A 33 -7.25 -1.62 -6.23
C GLY A 33 -8.08 -2.65 -6.98
N SER A 34 -7.76 -3.93 -6.89
CA SER A 34 -8.42 -5.02 -7.62
C SER A 34 -9.11 -5.99 -6.67
N SER A 35 -10.18 -6.60 -7.16
CA SER A 35 -10.88 -7.68 -6.46
C SER A 35 -10.08 -8.97 -6.34
N ASP A 36 -8.95 -9.10 -7.06
CA ASP A 36 -8.11 -10.31 -7.00
C ASP A 36 -7.50 -10.54 -5.60
N ILE A 37 -7.44 -9.53 -4.72
CA ILE A 37 -7.02 -9.70 -3.32
C ILE A 37 -7.92 -10.66 -2.54
N ASP A 38 -9.22 -10.71 -2.89
CA ASP A 38 -10.22 -11.61 -2.28
C ASP A 38 -10.44 -12.88 -3.11
N TYR A 39 -9.86 -12.97 -4.31
CA TYR A 39 -10.07 -14.11 -5.21
C TYR A 39 -9.40 -15.39 -4.69
N ASP A 40 -10.07 -16.53 -4.86
CA ASP A 40 -9.60 -17.85 -4.40
C ASP A 40 -9.24 -17.86 -2.91
N ASP A 41 -10.10 -17.23 -2.10
CA ASP A 41 -9.85 -16.94 -0.68
C ASP A 41 -8.47 -16.30 -0.46
N GLY A 42 -8.10 -15.38 -1.36
CA GLY A 42 -6.83 -14.66 -1.34
C GLY A 42 -5.57 -15.52 -1.52
N TYR A 43 -5.66 -16.81 -1.84
CA TYR A 43 -4.50 -17.72 -1.95
C TYR A 43 -3.41 -17.17 -2.89
N TRP A 44 -3.81 -16.61 -4.03
CA TRP A 44 -2.88 -16.09 -5.03
C TRP A 44 -2.35 -14.69 -4.71
N THR A 45 -3.21 -13.82 -4.19
CA THR A 45 -2.90 -12.38 -4.10
C THR A 45 -3.00 -11.86 -2.67
N GLY A 46 -4.12 -12.10 -1.99
CA GLY A 46 -4.34 -11.64 -0.62
C GLY A 46 -3.29 -12.15 0.38
N ASP A 47 -2.74 -13.35 0.16
CA ASP A 47 -1.65 -13.86 0.98
C ASP A 47 -0.30 -13.22 0.65
N ASN A 48 -0.10 -12.68 -0.55
CA ASN A 48 1.12 -11.97 -0.96
C ASN A 48 1.06 -10.45 -0.68
N VAL A 49 -0.02 -9.96 -0.07
CA VAL A 49 -0.16 -8.60 0.46
C VAL A 49 0.04 -8.65 1.97
N ARG A 50 1.22 -8.27 2.49
CA ARG A 50 1.55 -8.39 3.92
C ARG A 50 2.27 -7.17 4.49
N ARG A 51 2.02 -6.84 5.76
CA ARG A 51 2.77 -5.79 6.51
C ARG A 51 2.82 -4.44 5.79
N ASN A 52 1.73 -4.07 5.13
CA ASN A 52 1.61 -2.79 4.44
C ASN A 52 0.91 -1.76 5.32
N TYR A 53 1.12 -0.49 5.02
CA TYR A 53 0.66 0.61 5.85
C TYR A 53 -0.02 1.70 5.04
N VAL A 54 -1.12 2.25 5.56
CA VAL A 54 -1.79 3.45 5.03
C VAL A 54 -1.76 4.54 6.09
N VAL A 55 -1.38 5.75 5.71
CA VAL A 55 -1.23 6.86 6.67
C VAL A 55 -2.55 7.57 6.86
N ILE A 56 -3.10 7.51 8.08
CA ILE A 56 -4.38 8.14 8.45
C ILE A 56 -4.27 9.66 8.29
N GLY A 57 -5.26 10.30 7.68
CA GLY A 57 -5.32 11.75 7.50
C GLY A 57 -4.51 12.27 6.30
N VAL A 58 -3.59 11.45 5.76
CA VAL A 58 -2.83 11.75 4.55
C VAL A 58 -3.37 10.95 3.36
N SER A 59 -3.56 9.64 3.56
CA SER A 59 -4.14 8.74 2.57
C SER A 59 -5.65 8.79 2.60
N ASP A 60 -6.26 8.68 1.43
CA ASP A 60 -7.71 8.66 1.28
C ASP A 60 -8.11 7.72 0.15
N GLY A 61 -9.26 7.08 0.27
CA GLY A 61 -9.75 6.08 -0.67
C GLY A 61 -10.64 5.05 -0.01
N HIS A 62 -11.18 4.16 -0.82
CA HIS A 62 -12.11 3.13 -0.37
C HIS A 62 -11.34 1.93 0.20
N SER A 63 -11.97 1.20 1.11
CA SER A 63 -11.48 -0.12 1.54
C SER A 63 -12.66 -1.07 1.47
N SER A 64 -12.95 -1.55 0.26
CA SER A 64 -14.17 -2.31 -0.01
C SER A 64 -13.94 -3.82 0.12
N TYR A 65 -12.77 -4.32 -0.27
CA TYR A 65 -12.41 -5.75 -0.22
C TYR A 65 -12.23 -6.27 1.21
N GLN A 66 -12.58 -7.53 1.44
CA GLN A 66 -12.54 -8.15 2.78
C GLN A 66 -11.11 -8.23 3.30
N ARG A 67 -10.19 -8.77 2.50
CA ARG A 67 -8.78 -8.91 2.88
C ARG A 67 -8.05 -7.57 2.95
N SER A 68 -8.55 -6.54 2.28
CA SER A 68 -8.04 -5.17 2.44
C SER A 68 -8.30 -4.58 3.83
N LYS A 69 -9.32 -5.08 4.55
CA LYS A 69 -9.67 -4.63 5.91
C LYS A 69 -8.88 -5.36 7.00
N ASP A 70 -8.16 -6.42 6.64
CA ASP A 70 -7.34 -7.16 7.58
C ASP A 70 -6.14 -6.32 8.01
N LYS A 71 -6.16 -5.89 9.27
CA LYS A 71 -5.09 -5.07 9.86
C LYS A 71 -3.71 -5.76 9.92
N ASN A 72 -3.67 -7.08 9.72
CA ASN A 72 -2.42 -7.83 9.59
C ASN A 72 -1.79 -7.71 8.20
N ARG A 73 -2.56 -7.26 7.19
CA ARG A 73 -2.14 -7.08 5.80
C ARG A 73 -1.92 -5.62 5.47
N ILE A 74 -2.95 -4.79 5.71
CA ILE A 74 -2.92 -3.34 5.47
C ILE A 74 -3.34 -2.66 6.77
N ARG A 75 -2.35 -2.07 7.45
CA ARG A 75 -2.53 -1.45 8.75
C ARG A 75 -2.59 0.07 8.61
N PRO A 76 -3.66 0.71 9.12
CA PRO A 76 -3.66 2.17 9.25
C PRO A 76 -2.69 2.60 10.35
N ILE A 77 -1.84 3.59 10.07
CA ILE A 77 -0.82 4.13 10.98
C ILE A 77 -0.86 5.65 11.04
N SER A 78 -0.26 6.25 12.07
CA SER A 78 -0.10 7.70 12.17
C SER A 78 1.00 8.21 11.22
N GLU A 79 1.00 9.51 10.95
CA GLU A 79 2.06 10.15 10.16
C GLU A 79 3.44 10.04 10.84
N GLU A 80 3.49 10.09 12.17
CA GLU A 80 4.73 9.90 12.94
C GLU A 80 5.30 8.49 12.78
N GLU A 81 4.45 7.46 12.90
CA GLU A 81 4.86 6.07 12.67
C GLU A 81 5.30 5.86 11.21
N ALA A 82 4.61 6.51 10.26
CA ALA A 82 4.96 6.45 8.85
C ALA A 82 6.33 7.04 8.58
N LYS A 83 6.64 8.22 9.14
CA LYS A 83 7.95 8.86 9.03
C LYS A 83 9.05 7.96 9.58
N SER A 84 8.86 7.40 10.77
CA SER A 84 9.84 6.48 11.35
C SER A 84 10.07 5.23 10.49
N LYS A 85 9.01 4.66 9.88
CA LYS A 85 9.13 3.53 8.96
C LYS A 85 9.87 3.89 7.67
N ILE A 86 9.54 5.03 7.07
CA ILE A 86 10.23 5.53 5.87
C ILE A 86 11.71 5.78 6.17
N GLU A 87 12.04 6.42 7.30
CA GLU A 87 13.42 6.61 7.75
C GLU A 87 14.16 5.27 7.94
N ALA A 88 13.50 4.26 8.50
CA ALA A 88 14.07 2.93 8.69
C ALA A 88 14.41 2.20 7.37
N THR A 89 13.79 2.59 6.25
CA THR A 89 14.16 2.04 4.92
C THR A 89 15.52 2.53 4.43
N GLY A 90 16.08 3.58 5.03
CA GLY A 90 17.35 4.18 4.61
C GLY A 90 17.32 4.84 3.23
N ILE A 91 16.13 5.08 2.67
CA ILE A 91 15.97 5.82 1.41
C ILE A 91 16.35 7.29 1.67
N THR A 92 17.39 7.77 0.98
CA THR A 92 17.87 9.17 1.05
C THR A 92 17.75 9.89 -0.29
N ALA A 93 16.96 9.35 -1.22
CA ALA A 93 16.78 9.92 -2.55
C ALA A 93 16.18 11.34 -2.50
N ASP A 94 15.39 11.65 -1.47
CA ASP A 94 14.87 12.98 -1.17
C ASP A 94 15.96 14.03 -0.86
N LYS A 95 17.14 13.56 -0.41
CA LYS A 95 18.32 14.37 -0.09
C LYS A 95 19.40 14.29 -1.17
N TYR A 96 19.16 13.56 -2.25
CA TYR A 96 20.13 13.40 -3.32
C TYR A 96 20.12 14.65 -4.20
N GLU A 97 21.21 15.43 -4.14
CA GLU A 97 21.45 16.55 -5.05
C GLU A 97 22.28 16.07 -6.25
N ILE A 98 21.76 16.26 -7.47
CA ILE A 98 22.50 16.01 -8.71
C ILE A 98 23.46 17.19 -8.90
N ASN A 99 24.74 16.97 -8.63
CA ASN A 99 25.74 18.04 -8.65
C ASN A 99 26.39 18.25 -10.03
N GLU A 100 26.27 17.34 -10.99
CA GLU A 100 26.70 17.55 -12.39
C GLU A 100 25.82 16.77 -13.38
N PRO A 101 25.52 17.32 -14.58
CA PRO A 101 24.73 16.67 -15.63
C PRO A 101 25.46 15.57 -16.40
#